data_AF-A0A445E740-F1
#
_entry.id   AF-A0A445E740-F1
#
_cell.length_a   1.000
_cell.length_b   1.000
_cell.length_c   1.000
_cell.angle_alpha   90.00
_cell.angle_beta   90.00
_cell.angle_gamma   90.00
#
_symmetry.space_group_name_H-M   'P 1'
#
loop_
_entity.id
_entity.type
_entity.pdbx_description
1 polymer ?
#
loop_
_entity_poly.entity_id
_entity_poly.type
_entity_poly.pdbx_seq_one_letter_code
_entity_poly.pdbx_strand_id
1 'polypeptide(L)'
;MNMLSGSKFHVLHQQQSHYSNPKIPSSSFSLVLNNKAFHQFHATPSPYYKFKYLSMKCSNSSISIPSSSNDDGSELFEPDPSLTNEDLKPTSPSQRTLTGFEMASLWVGLVVGVPSYYLAGSLVDLGMAWWQGIGTVVVANMILLVPLVLTGHPGTLYGISFPVLARSSFGINGAHIPTLLRALIGCGWYGIESWIGGEAIFLLLPQSLKNNSSLSNYLPWLGTSPLEFFCFLGFWVAQLGFVWRGIDGIRILEKYSAPILILLTTCLLVWSYVNAGGFGHMLSLSSRLTSSQFWSVFFPSITANISFWATVAINIPDFTRYAKSQHDQIIGQMGLPIFMGLFTFVGLAVTSSTKVIFGRIISNPIQLLGQIGGLTTCFLAIFGISLATITTNIAANVVAPANALVNLSPKIFTFRRGAILTALLGIAFQPWRLLRSSESFVYTWLVGYSAIMGPIGGVVLADYYLIKRTHLSVNDLYSRSVYGAYYYYKGFNVAAIVALLLGILPVLPGFLWKVGIASSVPDVFVVIYNNAWFISFFFAGFLHWILSSFRSKPDKYDVGGESLLSSSK
;
A
#
# COMPACT_ATOMS: atom_id res chain seq x y z
N MET A 1 53.88 -45.18 -1.81
CA MET A 1 55.04 -44.31 -2.08
C MET A 1 54.84 -43.04 -1.27
N ASN A 2 55.83 -42.71 -0.43
CA ASN A 2 55.74 -41.90 0.79
C ASN A 2 55.63 -40.37 0.59
N MET A 3 55.02 -39.73 1.61
CA MET A 3 55.44 -38.52 2.37
C MET A 3 54.21 -37.61 2.62
N LEU A 4 53.59 -37.59 3.81
CA LEU A 4 53.96 -37.00 5.12
C LEU A 4 53.80 -35.47 5.24
N SER A 5 53.20 -35.10 6.38
CA SER A 5 53.09 -33.78 7.03
C SER A 5 51.87 -32.93 6.63
N GLY A 6 50.99 -32.45 7.51
CA GLY A 6 51.11 -32.28 8.96
C GLY A 6 50.88 -30.81 9.33
N SER A 7 49.68 -30.51 9.86
CA SER A 7 49.35 -29.41 10.78
C SER A 7 49.64 -27.94 10.39
N LYS A 8 48.63 -27.07 10.49
CA LYS A 8 48.49 -26.11 11.61
C LYS A 8 47.34 -25.12 11.36
N PHE A 9 46.45 -25.05 12.34
CA PHE A 9 45.59 -23.91 12.63
C PHE A 9 46.43 -22.63 12.78
N HIS A 10 46.02 -21.54 12.15
CA HIS A 10 46.44 -20.20 12.55
C HIS A 10 45.23 -19.29 12.76
N VAL A 11 44.97 -19.06 14.05
CA VAL A 11 44.31 -17.87 14.60
C VAL A 11 45.21 -16.67 14.33
N LEU A 12 44.65 -15.60 13.79
CA LEU A 12 45.28 -14.27 13.78
C LEU A 12 44.36 -13.26 14.45
N HIS A 13 44.70 -12.99 15.71
CA HIS A 13 44.45 -11.73 16.41
C HIS A 13 45.57 -10.76 16.05
N GLN A 14 45.23 -9.54 15.61
CA GLN A 14 46.02 -8.28 15.69
C GLN A 14 45.27 -7.22 14.86
N GLN A 15 45.15 -5.94 15.20
CA GLN A 15 45.74 -5.15 16.26
C GLN A 15 44.95 -3.83 16.34
N GLN A 16 44.60 -3.41 17.55
CA GLN A 16 44.24 -2.02 17.85
C GLN A 16 45.45 -1.13 17.53
N SER A 17 45.22 -0.02 16.84
CA SER A 17 46.17 1.10 16.81
C SER A 17 45.45 2.38 17.22
N HIS A 18 46.07 3.02 18.21
CA HIS A 18 45.73 4.28 18.81
C HIS A 18 45.63 5.40 17.78
N TYR A 19 44.54 6.18 17.82
CA TYR A 19 44.58 7.56 17.34
C TYR A 19 44.26 8.52 18.49
N SER A 20 45.23 9.41 18.67
CA SER A 20 45.37 10.43 19.69
C SER A 20 44.34 11.53 19.51
N ASN A 21 43.80 11.95 20.65
CA ASN A 21 42.86 13.04 20.84
C ASN A 21 43.55 14.42 20.70
N PRO A 22 42.96 15.43 20.03
CA PRO A 22 43.23 16.82 20.35
C PRO A 22 42.06 17.43 21.15
N LYS A 23 42.37 17.88 22.36
CA LYS A 23 41.55 18.74 23.24
C LYS A 23 41.20 20.06 22.53
N ILE A 24 40.02 20.65 22.80
CA ILE A 24 39.73 21.95 23.48
C ILE A 24 38.33 22.45 23.01
N PRO A 25 37.47 23.18 23.78
CA PRO A 25 37.10 23.08 25.19
C PRO A 25 35.56 23.03 25.42
N SER A 26 35.18 22.80 26.67
CA SER A 26 33.83 22.83 27.24
C SER A 26 33.20 24.22 27.33
N SER A 27 31.92 24.36 26.94
CA SER A 27 31.03 25.42 27.43
C SER A 27 29.67 24.82 27.80
N SER A 28 29.45 24.71 29.09
CA SER A 28 28.24 24.23 29.76
C SER A 28 27.16 25.32 29.73
N PHE A 29 25.97 25.02 29.21
CA PHE A 29 24.76 25.77 29.53
C PHE A 29 23.77 24.82 30.20
N SER A 30 23.66 24.96 31.51
CA SER A 30 22.60 24.39 32.35
C SER A 30 21.48 25.42 32.43
N LEU A 31 20.25 25.03 32.12
CA LEU A 31 19.08 25.88 32.34
C LEU A 31 18.14 25.17 33.33
N VAL A 32 18.05 25.81 34.48
CA VAL A 32 17.36 25.41 35.70
C VAL A 32 15.85 25.49 35.49
N LEU A 33 15.15 24.41 35.84
CA LEU A 33 13.71 24.41 36.07
C LEU A 33 13.41 25.24 37.32
N ASN A 34 12.56 26.26 37.20
CA ASN A 34 11.94 26.88 38.36
C ASN A 34 10.43 27.03 38.15
N ASN A 35 9.69 26.47 39.10
CA ASN A 35 8.24 26.32 39.13
C ASN A 35 7.74 27.22 40.26
N LYS A 36 7.00 28.29 39.97
CA LYS A 36 6.06 29.02 40.85
C LYS A 36 5.69 30.39 40.24
N ALA A 37 4.41 30.57 39.90
CA ALA A 37 3.56 31.64 40.44
C ALA A 37 2.30 31.82 39.57
N PHE A 38 1.18 31.33 40.10
CA PHE A 38 -0.17 31.76 39.79
C PHE A 38 -0.40 33.20 40.27
N HIS A 39 -0.96 34.08 39.43
CA HIS A 39 -2.28 34.74 39.60
C HIS A 39 -2.40 36.08 38.85
N GLN A 40 -3.61 36.24 38.29
CA GLN A 40 -4.35 37.48 38.01
C GLN A 40 -3.82 38.44 36.95
N PHE A 41 -4.56 38.55 35.83
CA PHE A 41 -5.07 39.86 35.37
C PHE A 41 -6.44 39.68 34.69
N HIS A 42 -7.39 40.51 35.14
CA HIS A 42 -8.77 40.59 34.67
C HIS A 42 -8.88 41.35 33.33
N ALA A 43 -9.90 40.95 32.56
CA ALA A 43 -10.32 41.52 31.29
C ALA A 43 -11.22 42.75 31.43
N THR A 44 -11.21 43.63 30.41
CA THR A 44 -12.42 44.27 29.86
C THR A 44 -12.30 44.51 28.34
N PRO A 45 -13.41 44.51 27.56
CA PRO A 45 -13.42 44.22 26.11
C PRO A 45 -14.04 45.34 25.22
N SER A 46 -13.88 45.24 23.88
CA SER A 46 -14.82 45.65 22.77
C SER A 46 -14.06 45.93 21.44
N PRO A 47 -14.65 45.92 20.21
CA PRO A 47 -15.86 45.26 19.68
C PRO A 47 -15.68 44.44 18.36
N TYR A 48 -16.49 43.37 18.24
CA TYR A 48 -17.25 42.90 17.06
C TYR A 48 -16.57 42.47 15.73
N TYR A 49 -16.49 41.15 15.50
CA TYR A 49 -17.06 40.51 14.29
C TYR A 49 -17.70 39.17 14.71
N LYS A 50 -19.03 39.07 14.57
CA LYS A 50 -19.84 37.88 14.93
C LYS A 50 -19.64 36.77 13.89
N PHE A 51 -19.02 35.66 14.29
CA PHE A 51 -19.22 34.37 13.61
C PHE A 51 -20.60 33.82 13.98
N LYS A 52 -21.49 33.72 12.99
CA LYS A 52 -22.82 33.16 13.15
C LYS A 52 -22.71 31.63 13.10
N TYR A 53 -22.76 30.99 14.27
CA TYR A 53 -23.05 29.55 14.36
C TYR A 53 -24.48 29.32 13.87
N LEU A 54 -24.63 28.69 12.69
CA LEU A 54 -25.89 28.10 12.28
C LEU A 54 -25.93 26.66 12.78
N SER A 55 -26.64 26.49 13.89
CA SER A 55 -27.22 25.21 14.31
C SER A 55 -28.12 24.70 13.18
N MET A 56 -27.68 23.67 12.45
CA MET A 56 -28.56 22.88 11.61
C MET A 56 -29.35 21.92 12.52
N LYS A 57 -30.54 22.37 12.92
CA LYS A 57 -31.60 21.47 13.35
C LYS A 57 -32.01 20.62 12.13
N CYS A 58 -31.93 19.30 12.26
CA CYS A 58 -32.59 18.37 11.36
C CYS A 58 -34.10 18.65 11.37
N SER A 59 -34.62 19.30 10.33
CA SER A 59 -36.03 19.24 9.97
C SER A 59 -36.20 18.16 8.91
N ASN A 60 -36.97 17.13 9.22
CA ASN A 60 -37.51 16.19 8.24
C ASN A 60 -38.35 16.97 7.22
N SER A 61 -37.76 17.37 6.11
CA SER A 61 -38.50 17.76 4.90
C SER A 61 -38.41 16.58 3.93
N SER A 62 -39.48 15.81 3.86
CA SER A 62 -39.75 14.86 2.79
C SER A 62 -39.76 15.61 1.46
N ILE A 63 -38.65 15.50 0.70
CA ILE A 63 -38.58 15.94 -0.69
C ILE A 63 -39.42 14.95 -1.50
N SER A 64 -40.61 15.37 -1.90
CA SER A 64 -41.41 14.70 -2.93
C SER A 64 -40.70 14.82 -4.27
N ILE A 65 -40.27 13.68 -4.80
CA ILE A 65 -39.72 13.55 -6.15
C ILE A 65 -40.86 13.80 -7.16
N PRO A 66 -40.70 14.69 -8.16
CA PRO A 66 -41.72 14.86 -9.19
C PRO A 66 -41.83 13.57 -10.01
N SER A 67 -43.06 13.09 -10.17
CA SER A 67 -43.42 12.02 -11.09
C SER A 67 -42.99 12.37 -12.51
N SER A 68 -42.35 11.40 -13.18
CA SER A 68 -41.89 11.48 -14.57
C SER A 68 -43.04 11.81 -15.54
N SER A 69 -43.12 13.07 -15.96
CA SER A 69 -43.68 13.44 -17.25
C SER A 69 -42.52 13.58 -18.24
N ASN A 70 -42.46 12.63 -19.17
CA ASN A 70 -41.63 12.72 -20.37
C ASN A 70 -42.02 13.98 -21.16
N ASP A 71 -41.13 14.96 -21.27
CA ASP A 71 -40.66 15.58 -22.52
C ASP A 71 -39.85 16.86 -22.15
N ASP A 72 -38.53 16.80 -22.28
CA ASP A 72 -37.66 17.98 -22.45
C ASP A 72 -36.30 17.51 -22.97
N GLY A 73 -35.90 18.02 -24.13
CA GLY A 73 -34.78 17.55 -24.95
C GLY A 73 -33.38 17.82 -24.38
N SER A 74 -32.99 17.11 -23.33
CA SER A 74 -31.58 16.82 -23.09
C SER A 74 -31.17 15.67 -24.01
N GLU A 75 -30.28 15.91 -24.98
CA GLU A 75 -29.58 14.82 -25.67
C GLU A 75 -29.07 13.83 -24.62
N LEU A 76 -29.54 12.59 -24.67
CA LEU A 76 -29.03 11.52 -23.82
C LEU A 76 -27.52 11.40 -24.09
N PHE A 77 -26.70 11.75 -23.10
CA PHE A 77 -25.25 11.63 -23.22
C PHE A 77 -24.89 10.17 -23.53
N GLU A 78 -24.37 9.92 -24.73
CA GLU A 78 -23.85 8.62 -25.12
C GLU A 78 -22.34 8.53 -24.82
N PRO A 79 -21.90 7.67 -23.89
CA PRO A 79 -20.48 7.50 -23.59
C PRO A 79 -19.75 6.87 -24.76
N ASP A 80 -18.48 7.26 -24.96
CA ASP A 80 -17.65 6.68 -26.02
C ASP A 80 -17.46 5.16 -25.78
N PRO A 81 -17.83 4.30 -26.76
CA PRO A 81 -17.74 2.84 -26.61
C PRO A 81 -16.33 2.32 -26.32
N SER A 82 -15.27 3.10 -26.59
CA SER A 82 -13.89 2.75 -26.28
C SER A 82 -13.47 3.07 -24.85
N LEU A 83 -14.25 3.86 -24.11
CA LEU A 83 -13.94 4.33 -22.76
C LEU A 83 -14.82 3.71 -21.67
N THR A 84 -15.85 2.97 -22.06
CA THR A 84 -16.86 2.41 -21.15
C THR A 84 -17.09 0.92 -21.39
N ASN A 85 -17.38 0.22 -20.30
CA ASN A 85 -17.91 -1.14 -20.26
C ASN A 85 -18.61 -1.32 -18.90
N GLU A 86 -19.20 -2.48 -18.63
CA GLU A 86 -19.89 -2.73 -17.36
C GLU A 86 -18.99 -2.50 -16.12
N ASP A 87 -17.69 -2.80 -16.20
CA ASP A 87 -16.76 -2.63 -15.08
C ASP A 87 -16.43 -1.14 -14.81
N LEU A 88 -16.44 -0.30 -15.84
CA LEU A 88 -16.01 1.10 -15.77
C LEU A 88 -17.16 2.11 -15.68
N LYS A 89 -18.41 1.72 -15.96
CA LYS A 89 -19.60 2.58 -15.79
C LYS A 89 -19.69 3.09 -14.35
N PRO A 90 -20.18 4.32 -14.09
CA PRO A 90 -20.41 4.78 -12.72
C PRO A 90 -21.35 3.86 -11.93
N THR A 91 -21.08 3.67 -10.65
CA THR A 91 -21.94 2.87 -9.77
C THR A 91 -23.29 3.55 -9.56
N SER A 92 -24.38 2.82 -9.85
CA SER A 92 -25.74 3.31 -9.64
C SER A 92 -26.09 3.39 -8.14
N PRO A 93 -27.09 4.20 -7.74
CA PRO A 93 -27.53 4.25 -6.34
C PRO A 93 -27.91 2.89 -5.75
N SER A 94 -28.48 1.96 -6.53
CA SER A 94 -28.87 0.63 -6.07
C SER A 94 -27.68 -0.31 -5.81
N GLN A 95 -26.54 -0.06 -6.44
CA GLN A 95 -25.31 -0.82 -6.25
C GLN A 95 -24.46 -0.33 -5.07
N ARG A 96 -24.81 0.82 -4.48
CA ARG A 96 -24.11 1.39 -3.30
C ARG A 96 -24.58 0.71 -2.03
N THR A 97 -24.08 -0.50 -1.79
CA THR A 97 -24.56 -1.37 -0.70
C THR A 97 -23.64 -1.41 0.51
N LEU A 98 -22.39 -0.94 0.42
CA LEU A 98 -21.42 -1.06 1.50
C LEU A 98 -21.61 0.02 2.58
N THR A 99 -21.91 -0.42 3.80
CA THR A 99 -21.87 0.38 5.04
C THR A 99 -20.44 0.57 5.53
N GLY A 100 -20.22 1.50 6.45
CA GLY A 100 -18.89 1.72 7.04
C GLY A 100 -18.32 0.47 7.74
N PHE A 101 -19.17 -0.36 8.33
CA PHE A 101 -18.73 -1.63 8.93
C PHE A 101 -18.30 -2.65 7.87
N GLU A 102 -19.09 -2.82 6.80
CA GLU A 102 -18.74 -3.72 5.70
C GLU A 102 -17.45 -3.27 5.02
N MET A 103 -17.27 -1.95 4.83
CA MET A 103 -16.02 -1.39 4.34
C MET A 103 -14.83 -1.62 5.29
N ALA A 104 -15.01 -1.43 6.59
CA ALA A 104 -13.98 -1.74 7.58
C ALA A 104 -13.61 -3.23 7.56
N SER A 105 -14.59 -4.12 7.34
CA SER A 105 -14.33 -5.56 7.27
C SER A 105 -13.44 -5.97 6.09
N LEU A 106 -13.40 -5.19 5.01
CA LEU A 106 -12.46 -5.40 3.90
C LEU A 106 -11.02 -5.36 4.40
N TRP A 107 -10.71 -4.45 5.33
CA TRP A 107 -9.38 -4.35 5.90
C TRP A 107 -8.99 -5.56 6.73
N VAL A 108 -9.94 -6.28 7.34
CA VAL A 108 -9.63 -7.54 8.04
C VAL A 108 -9.11 -8.58 7.04
N GLY A 109 -9.80 -8.75 5.91
CA GLY A 109 -9.41 -9.70 4.87
C GLY A 109 -8.08 -9.35 4.19
N LEU A 110 -7.76 -8.06 4.09
CA LEU A 110 -6.50 -7.59 3.50
C LEU A 110 -5.33 -7.66 4.48
N VAL A 111 -5.55 -7.27 5.73
CA VAL A 111 -4.48 -7.17 6.75
C VAL A 111 -4.04 -8.53 7.24
N VAL A 112 -4.98 -9.47 7.45
CA VAL A 112 -4.68 -10.80 7.99
C VAL A 112 -4.09 -11.67 6.88
N GLY A 113 -2.79 -11.49 6.66
CA GLY A 113 -2.03 -12.15 5.60
C GLY A 113 -0.57 -12.31 5.96
N VAL A 114 0.09 -13.23 5.25
CA VAL A 114 1.52 -13.53 5.47
C VAL A 114 2.40 -12.30 5.24
N PRO A 115 2.19 -11.46 4.21
CA PRO A 115 3.03 -10.27 4.03
C PRO A 115 2.94 -9.26 5.16
N SER A 116 1.76 -9.05 5.76
CA SER A 116 1.59 -8.15 6.91
C SER A 116 2.30 -8.67 8.15
N TYR A 117 2.27 -9.99 8.36
CA TYR A 117 3.06 -10.63 9.43
C TYR A 117 4.56 -10.43 9.15
N TYR A 118 4.99 -10.69 7.91
CA TYR A 118 6.39 -10.58 7.54
C TYR A 118 6.91 -9.16 7.68
N LEU A 119 6.12 -8.16 7.25
CA LEU A 119 6.41 -6.74 7.47
C LEU A 119 6.65 -6.42 8.95
N ALA A 120 5.76 -6.89 9.82
CA ALA A 120 5.90 -6.72 11.26
C ALA A 120 7.18 -7.40 11.79
N GLY A 121 7.39 -8.67 11.45
CA GLY A 121 8.57 -9.44 11.86
C GLY A 121 9.88 -8.86 11.35
N SER A 122 9.90 -8.33 10.13
CA SER A 122 11.06 -7.68 9.52
C SER A 122 11.54 -6.47 10.32
N LEU A 123 10.66 -5.71 10.99
CA LEU A 123 11.10 -4.59 11.83
C LEU A 123 11.90 -5.04 13.06
N VAL A 124 11.51 -6.16 13.68
CA VAL A 124 12.25 -6.75 14.81
C VAL A 124 13.56 -7.35 14.33
N ASP A 125 13.53 -7.99 13.16
CA ASP A 125 14.71 -8.53 12.50
C ASP A 125 15.73 -7.44 12.13
N LEU A 126 15.26 -6.27 11.70
CA LEU A 126 16.06 -5.06 11.48
C LEU A 126 16.56 -4.40 12.79
N GLY A 127 16.13 -4.89 13.96
CA GLY A 127 16.68 -4.52 15.26
C GLY A 127 15.75 -3.67 16.14
N MET A 128 14.56 -3.30 15.68
CA MET A 128 13.59 -2.57 16.50
C MET A 128 13.08 -3.43 17.66
N ALA A 129 12.82 -2.81 18.80
CA ALA A 129 12.01 -3.42 19.86
C ALA A 129 10.56 -3.59 19.36
N TRP A 130 9.79 -4.50 19.96
CA TRP A 130 8.39 -4.73 19.57
C TRP A 130 7.55 -3.43 19.61
N TRP A 131 7.73 -2.60 20.64
CA TRP A 131 6.96 -1.36 20.77
C TRP A 131 7.39 -0.28 19.75
N GLN A 132 8.65 -0.30 19.33
CA GLN A 132 9.16 0.54 18.24
C GLN A 132 8.56 0.09 16.91
N GLY A 133 8.49 -1.23 16.69
CA GLY A 133 7.86 -1.82 15.50
C GLY A 133 6.39 -1.44 15.39
N ILE A 134 5.58 -1.69 16.43
CA ILE A 134 4.14 -1.38 16.40
C ILE A 134 3.91 0.13 16.25
N GLY A 135 4.70 0.97 16.93
CA GLY A 135 4.64 2.41 16.79
C GLY A 135 4.92 2.86 15.35
N THR A 136 5.94 2.28 14.71
CA THR A 136 6.30 2.57 13.30
C THR A 136 5.16 2.22 12.35
N VAL A 137 4.55 1.04 12.51
CA VAL A 137 3.43 0.61 11.66
C VAL A 137 2.20 1.48 11.88
N VAL A 138 1.81 1.73 13.13
CA VAL A 138 0.62 2.55 13.43
C VAL A 138 0.80 3.97 12.92
N VAL A 139 1.96 4.61 13.14
CA VAL A 139 2.25 5.96 12.63
C VAL A 139 2.17 5.99 11.10
N ALA A 140 2.79 5.03 10.41
CA ALA A 140 2.73 4.96 8.96
C ALA A 140 1.29 4.81 8.44
N ASN A 141 0.47 3.96 9.07
CA ASN A 141 -0.93 3.78 8.67
C ASN A 141 -1.80 5.00 8.97
N MET A 142 -1.54 5.74 10.06
CA MET A 142 -2.23 7.00 10.35
C MET A 142 -1.88 8.09 9.32
N ILE A 143 -0.62 8.15 8.89
CA ILE A 143 -0.20 9.06 7.82
C ILE A 143 -0.90 8.68 6.51
N LEU A 144 -0.90 7.39 6.14
CA LEU A 144 -1.52 6.91 4.92
C LEU A 144 -3.04 7.04 4.91
N LEU A 145 -3.69 6.97 6.06
CA LEU A 145 -5.13 7.13 6.20
C LEU A 145 -5.61 8.46 5.56
N VAL A 146 -4.81 9.52 5.62
CA VAL A 146 -5.15 10.82 5.04
C VAL A 146 -5.32 10.73 3.52
N PRO A 147 -4.29 10.40 2.70
CA PRO A 147 -4.46 10.26 1.26
C PRO A 147 -5.44 9.13 0.89
N LEU A 148 -5.54 8.06 1.68
CA LEU A 148 -6.53 7.00 1.50
C LEU A 148 -7.96 7.56 1.54
N VAL A 149 -8.33 8.27 2.61
CA VAL A 149 -9.66 8.88 2.73
C VAL A 149 -9.90 9.93 1.65
N LEU A 150 -8.91 10.79 1.38
CA LEU A 150 -9.02 11.84 0.38
C LEU A 150 -9.23 11.28 -1.03
N THR A 151 -8.54 10.20 -1.38
CA THR A 151 -8.70 9.54 -2.69
C THR A 151 -10.02 8.80 -2.79
N GLY A 152 -10.56 8.29 -1.67
CA GLY A 152 -11.86 7.62 -1.64
C GLY A 152 -13.06 8.53 -1.91
N HIS A 153 -12.94 9.83 -1.62
CA HIS A 153 -14.02 10.81 -1.79
C HIS A 153 -14.65 10.84 -3.20
N PRO A 154 -13.89 11.04 -4.30
CA PRO A 154 -14.47 11.03 -5.65
C PRO A 154 -15.11 9.68 -6.02
N GLY A 155 -14.57 8.57 -5.52
CA GLY A 155 -15.15 7.25 -5.72
C GLY A 155 -16.57 7.17 -5.16
N THR A 156 -16.77 7.58 -3.90
CA THR A 156 -18.09 7.58 -3.27
C THR A 156 -19.03 8.65 -3.82
N LEU A 157 -18.51 9.85 -4.16
CA LEU A 157 -19.34 10.94 -4.67
C LEU A 157 -19.88 10.60 -6.06
N TYR A 158 -18.99 10.28 -7.00
CA TYR A 158 -19.33 10.10 -8.41
C TYR A 158 -19.56 8.64 -8.82
N GLY A 159 -19.26 7.67 -7.94
CA GLY A 159 -19.39 6.26 -8.25
C GLY A 159 -18.33 5.75 -9.25
N ILE A 160 -17.19 6.44 -9.37
CA ILE A 160 -16.16 6.13 -10.39
C ILE A 160 -14.99 5.34 -9.80
N SER A 161 -14.36 4.51 -10.65
CA SER A 161 -13.15 3.75 -10.32
C SER A 161 -11.88 4.62 -10.42
N PHE A 162 -10.76 4.12 -9.91
CA PHE A 162 -9.49 4.84 -9.99
C PHE A 162 -9.02 5.10 -11.44
N PRO A 163 -9.11 4.15 -12.40
CA PRO A 163 -8.76 4.43 -13.78
C PRO A 163 -9.57 5.57 -14.41
N VAL A 164 -10.85 5.71 -14.02
CA VAL A 164 -11.71 6.81 -14.47
C VAL A 164 -11.32 8.11 -13.78
N LEU A 165 -11.06 8.10 -12.47
CA LEU A 165 -10.54 9.26 -11.75
C LEU A 165 -9.24 9.78 -12.36
N ALA A 166 -8.33 8.88 -12.74
CA ALA A 166 -7.06 9.23 -13.37
C ALA A 166 -7.23 9.98 -14.70
N ARG A 167 -8.35 9.81 -15.42
CA ARG A 167 -8.67 10.59 -16.63
C ARG A 167 -8.83 12.07 -16.33
N SER A 168 -9.34 12.42 -15.15
CA SER A 168 -9.46 13.81 -14.73
C SER A 168 -8.09 14.48 -14.59
N SER A 169 -7.08 13.76 -14.09
CA SER A 169 -5.77 14.35 -13.81
C SER A 169 -4.78 14.23 -14.96
N PHE A 170 -4.72 13.06 -15.60
CA PHE A 170 -3.75 12.76 -16.67
C PHE A 170 -4.33 12.88 -18.07
N GLY A 171 -5.65 13.08 -18.21
CA GLY A 171 -6.37 13.08 -19.48
C GLY A 171 -6.84 11.70 -19.91
N ILE A 172 -7.75 11.66 -20.89
CA ILE A 172 -8.39 10.43 -21.36
C ILE A 172 -7.37 9.35 -21.75
N ASN A 173 -6.36 9.71 -22.54
CA ASN A 173 -5.30 8.78 -22.96
C ASN A 173 -4.17 8.71 -21.93
N GLY A 174 -3.85 9.82 -21.25
CA GLY A 174 -2.78 9.86 -20.27
C GLY A 174 -3.05 9.04 -19.00
N ALA A 175 -4.32 8.79 -18.66
CA ALA A 175 -4.73 7.93 -17.53
C ALA A 175 -4.17 6.51 -17.60
N HIS A 176 -3.84 6.02 -18.79
CA HIS A 176 -3.19 4.72 -18.94
C HIS A 176 -1.83 4.66 -18.21
N ILE A 177 -1.09 5.77 -18.12
CA ILE A 177 0.22 5.81 -17.46
C ILE A 177 0.12 5.45 -15.97
N PRO A 178 -0.60 6.20 -15.12
CA PRO A 178 -0.68 5.89 -13.69
C PRO A 178 -1.36 4.53 -13.43
N THR A 179 -2.36 4.17 -14.23
CA THR A 179 -3.06 2.89 -14.06
C THR A 179 -2.16 1.68 -14.39
N LEU A 180 -1.34 1.75 -15.43
CA LEU A 180 -0.38 0.70 -15.77
C LEU A 180 0.79 0.63 -14.78
N LEU A 181 1.30 1.77 -14.31
CA LEU A 181 2.34 1.80 -13.27
C LEU A 181 1.84 1.14 -11.97
N ARG A 182 0.60 1.41 -11.59
CA ARG A 182 -0.08 0.74 -10.48
C ARG A 182 -0.30 -0.75 -10.74
N ALA A 183 -0.71 -1.11 -11.96
CA ALA A 183 -0.92 -2.50 -12.35
C ALA A 183 0.37 -3.32 -12.23
N LEU A 184 1.49 -2.73 -12.68
CA LEU A 184 2.81 -3.33 -12.63
C LEU A 184 3.22 -3.71 -11.20
N ILE A 185 2.96 -2.84 -10.22
CA ILE A 185 3.23 -3.14 -8.81
C ILE A 185 2.32 -4.25 -8.28
N GLY A 186 1.05 -4.27 -8.71
CA GLY A 186 0.13 -5.36 -8.41
C GLY A 186 0.62 -6.72 -8.92
N CYS A 187 1.21 -6.77 -10.12
CA CYS A 187 1.84 -7.98 -10.64
C CYS A 187 3.00 -8.45 -9.74
N GLY A 188 3.84 -7.54 -9.24
CA GLY A 188 4.93 -7.89 -8.33
C GLY A 188 4.42 -8.45 -7.00
N TRP A 189 3.40 -7.83 -6.41
CA TRP A 189 2.72 -8.36 -5.23
C TRP A 189 2.07 -9.72 -5.48
N TYR A 190 1.52 -9.93 -6.68
CA TYR A 190 1.02 -11.24 -7.10
C TYR A 190 2.11 -12.31 -7.07
N GLY A 191 3.28 -11.99 -7.62
CA GLY A 191 4.44 -12.88 -7.55
C GLY A 191 4.85 -13.19 -6.10
N ILE A 192 4.95 -12.17 -5.24
CA ILE A 192 5.36 -12.31 -3.83
C ILE A 192 4.43 -13.26 -3.07
N GLU A 193 3.13 -13.06 -3.23
CA GLU A 193 2.12 -13.91 -2.61
C GLU A 193 2.15 -15.33 -3.17
N SER A 194 2.26 -15.51 -4.50
CA SER A 194 2.41 -16.84 -5.08
C SER A 194 3.70 -17.54 -4.61
N TRP A 195 4.79 -16.80 -4.36
CA TRP A 195 6.02 -17.33 -3.78
C TRP A 195 5.81 -17.84 -2.36
N ILE A 196 5.16 -17.05 -1.52
CA ILE A 196 4.76 -17.45 -0.16
C ILE A 196 3.96 -18.76 -0.18
N GLY A 197 2.97 -18.88 -1.08
CA GLY A 197 2.22 -20.12 -1.26
C GLY A 197 3.11 -21.29 -1.72
N GLY A 198 4.07 -21.02 -2.60
CA GLY A 198 5.09 -21.98 -3.02
C GLY A 198 5.98 -22.47 -1.89
N GLU A 199 6.43 -21.58 -1.01
CA GLU A 199 7.21 -21.93 0.18
C GLU A 199 6.41 -22.86 1.11
N ALA A 200 5.09 -22.67 1.22
CA ALA A 200 4.23 -23.57 1.98
C ALA A 200 4.15 -24.98 1.37
N ILE A 201 4.12 -25.11 0.04
CA ILE A 201 4.23 -26.40 -0.65
C ILE A 201 5.62 -27.01 -0.42
N PHE A 202 6.68 -26.21 -0.52
CA PHE A 202 8.03 -26.69 -0.29
C PHE A 202 8.20 -27.25 1.12
N LEU A 203 7.60 -26.61 2.14
CA LEU A 203 7.62 -27.11 3.51
C LEU A 203 7.05 -28.53 3.66
N LEU A 204 6.04 -28.93 2.88
CA LEU A 204 5.48 -30.28 2.90
C LEU A 204 6.40 -31.35 2.36
N LEU A 205 7.35 -30.98 1.50
CA LEU A 205 8.15 -31.97 0.82
C LEU A 205 8.95 -32.81 1.84
N PRO A 206 9.01 -34.14 1.64
CA PRO A 206 9.83 -35.02 2.44
C PRO A 206 11.27 -34.52 2.54
N GLN A 207 11.88 -34.67 3.72
CA GLN A 207 13.28 -34.25 3.93
C GLN A 207 14.25 -34.97 2.99
N SER A 208 13.94 -36.18 2.56
CA SER A 208 14.71 -36.90 1.54
C SER A 208 14.78 -36.16 0.21
N LEU A 209 13.67 -35.58 -0.25
CA LEU A 209 13.65 -34.77 -1.48
C LEU A 209 14.39 -33.44 -1.30
N LYS A 210 14.25 -32.82 -0.13
CA LYS A 210 14.94 -31.56 0.20
C LYS A 210 16.46 -31.73 0.29
N ASN A 211 16.95 -32.83 0.86
CA ASN A 211 18.38 -33.00 1.14
C ASN A 211 19.13 -33.79 0.06
N ASN A 212 18.47 -34.70 -0.67
CA ASN A 212 19.14 -35.64 -1.57
C ASN A 212 18.91 -35.34 -3.06
N SER A 213 18.15 -34.30 -3.42
CA SER A 213 17.93 -33.95 -4.82
C SER A 213 18.90 -32.88 -5.30
N SER A 214 19.49 -33.06 -6.49
CA SER A 214 20.25 -32.00 -7.15
C SER A 214 19.42 -30.75 -7.44
N LEU A 215 18.10 -30.90 -7.46
CA LEU A 215 17.11 -29.84 -7.64
C LEU A 215 16.97 -28.93 -6.41
N SER A 216 17.45 -29.35 -5.24
CA SER A 216 17.49 -28.51 -4.04
C SER A 216 18.68 -27.55 -4.02
N ASN A 217 19.66 -27.72 -4.91
CA ASN A 217 20.83 -26.86 -4.95
C ASN A 217 20.48 -25.48 -5.49
N TYR A 218 21.02 -24.45 -4.85
CA TYR A 218 20.84 -23.06 -5.29
C TYR A 218 21.46 -22.84 -6.68
N LEU A 219 20.66 -22.32 -7.62
CA LEU A 219 21.13 -21.93 -8.95
C LEU A 219 21.30 -20.40 -9.02
N PRO A 220 22.53 -19.88 -9.21
CA PRO A 220 22.77 -18.43 -9.20
C PRO A 220 21.95 -17.62 -10.22
N TRP A 221 21.80 -18.15 -11.44
CA TRP A 221 21.05 -17.47 -12.51
C TRP A 221 19.55 -17.39 -12.21
N LEU A 222 18.98 -18.45 -11.62
CA LEU A 222 17.58 -18.48 -11.19
C LEU A 222 17.38 -17.63 -9.93
N GLY A 223 18.32 -17.68 -9.00
CA GLY A 223 18.27 -16.98 -7.72
C GLY A 223 17.58 -17.76 -6.60
N THR A 224 17.26 -19.03 -6.84
CA THR A 224 16.66 -19.99 -5.89
C THR A 224 17.00 -21.41 -6.35
N SER A 225 16.59 -22.44 -5.60
CA SER A 225 16.67 -23.83 -6.04
C SER A 225 15.56 -24.17 -7.05
N PRO A 226 15.82 -25.02 -8.06
CA PRO A 226 14.77 -25.56 -8.92
C PRO A 226 13.57 -26.12 -8.18
N LEU A 227 13.81 -26.80 -7.04
CA LEU A 227 12.75 -27.44 -6.26
C LEU A 227 11.80 -26.40 -5.66
N GLU A 228 12.31 -25.36 -5.01
CA GLU A 228 11.50 -24.25 -4.51
C GLU A 228 10.76 -23.53 -5.65
N PHE A 229 11.43 -23.33 -6.79
CA PHE A 229 10.81 -22.71 -7.97
C PHE A 229 9.66 -23.55 -8.54
N PHE A 230 9.78 -24.88 -8.57
CA PHE A 230 8.67 -25.74 -9.01
C PHE A 230 7.52 -25.77 -8.00
N CYS A 231 7.79 -25.69 -6.70
CA CYS A 231 6.74 -25.50 -5.68
C CYS A 231 6.00 -24.18 -5.89
N PHE A 232 6.73 -23.09 -6.17
CA PHE A 232 6.16 -21.81 -6.57
C PHE A 232 5.28 -21.93 -7.83
N LEU A 233 5.76 -22.57 -8.90
CA LEU A 233 4.96 -22.77 -10.11
C LEU A 233 3.71 -23.63 -9.83
N GLY A 234 3.82 -24.66 -8.99
CA GLY A 234 2.69 -25.49 -8.57
C GLY A 234 1.60 -24.67 -7.87
N PHE A 235 1.99 -23.83 -6.91
CA PHE A 235 1.06 -22.92 -6.23
C PHE A 235 0.48 -21.88 -7.18
N TRP A 236 1.31 -21.32 -8.05
CA TRP A 236 0.91 -20.34 -9.07
C TRP A 236 -0.18 -20.89 -9.98
N VAL A 237 -0.05 -22.15 -10.46
CA VAL A 237 -1.07 -22.82 -11.28
C VAL A 237 -2.36 -23.04 -10.46
N ALA A 238 -2.24 -23.51 -9.22
CA ALA A 238 -3.39 -23.74 -8.35
C ALA A 238 -4.19 -22.44 -8.12
N GLN A 239 -3.48 -21.34 -7.84
CA GLN A 239 -4.06 -20.01 -7.65
C GLN A 239 -4.76 -19.48 -8.91
N LEU A 240 -4.16 -19.69 -10.09
CA LEU A 240 -4.78 -19.30 -11.36
C LEU A 240 -6.11 -20.02 -11.61
N GLY A 241 -6.25 -21.27 -11.14
CA GLY A 241 -7.51 -22.02 -11.18
C GLY A 241 -8.66 -21.34 -10.43
N PHE A 242 -8.38 -20.69 -9.29
CA PHE A 242 -9.37 -19.91 -8.55
C PHE A 242 -9.71 -18.60 -9.25
N VAL A 243 -8.70 -17.90 -9.77
CA VAL A 243 -8.88 -16.68 -10.57
C VAL A 243 -9.79 -16.91 -11.78
N TRP A 244 -9.73 -18.09 -12.39
CA TRP A 244 -10.56 -18.44 -13.55
C TRP A 244 -12.07 -18.39 -13.28
N ARG A 245 -12.48 -18.65 -12.02
CA ARG A 245 -13.89 -18.57 -11.59
C ARG A 245 -14.42 -17.13 -11.46
N GLY A 246 -13.56 -16.11 -11.61
CA GLY A 246 -13.95 -14.70 -11.62
C GLY A 246 -14.30 -14.13 -10.23
N ILE A 247 -14.83 -12.91 -10.23
CA ILE A 247 -15.14 -12.10 -9.03
C ILE A 247 -16.11 -12.78 -8.05
N ASP A 248 -17.10 -13.53 -8.54
CA ASP A 248 -18.09 -14.18 -7.67
C ASP A 248 -17.47 -15.29 -6.80
N GLY A 249 -16.51 -16.04 -7.36
CA GLY A 249 -15.77 -17.06 -6.59
C GLY A 249 -14.92 -16.46 -5.48
N ILE A 250 -14.36 -15.26 -5.71
CA ILE A 250 -13.51 -14.54 -4.77
C ILE A 250 -14.34 -14.09 -3.56
N ARG A 251 -15.50 -13.46 -3.80
CA ARG A 251 -16.39 -12.97 -2.73
C ARG A 251 -16.84 -14.09 -1.78
N ILE A 252 -17.14 -15.27 -2.34
CA ILE A 252 -17.52 -16.44 -1.54
C ILE A 252 -16.32 -16.91 -0.71
N LEU A 253 -15.14 -17.04 -1.32
CA LEU A 253 -13.93 -17.48 -0.62
C LEU A 253 -13.58 -16.55 0.54
N GLU A 254 -13.60 -15.23 0.34
CA GLU A 254 -13.29 -14.23 1.37
C GLU A 254 -14.23 -14.34 2.59
N LYS A 255 -15.53 -14.51 2.35
CA LYS A 255 -16.54 -14.60 3.41
C LYS A 255 -16.24 -15.71 4.42
N TYR A 256 -15.76 -16.87 3.94
CA TYR A 256 -15.45 -18.01 4.80
C TYR A 256 -14.01 -18.01 5.31
N SER A 257 -13.11 -17.30 4.65
CA SER A 257 -11.68 -17.35 4.98
C SER A 257 -11.33 -16.49 6.19
N ALA A 258 -11.96 -15.31 6.36
CA ALA A 258 -11.61 -14.39 7.44
C ALA A 258 -11.72 -15.03 8.86
N PRO A 259 -12.81 -15.73 9.24
CA PRO A 259 -12.88 -16.40 10.55
C PRO A 259 -11.80 -17.47 10.74
N ILE A 260 -11.48 -18.21 9.69
CA ILE A 260 -10.45 -19.27 9.71
C ILE A 260 -9.07 -18.65 9.95
N LEU A 261 -8.75 -17.56 9.25
CA LEU A 261 -7.45 -16.90 9.37
C LEU A 261 -7.26 -16.25 10.75
N ILE A 262 -8.32 -15.66 11.31
CA ILE A 262 -8.31 -15.13 12.69
C ILE A 262 -8.06 -16.25 13.69
N LEU A 263 -8.75 -17.40 13.53
CA LEU A 263 -8.56 -18.56 14.40
C LEU A 263 -7.11 -19.06 14.34
N LEU A 264 -6.56 -19.28 13.14
CA LEU A 264 -5.20 -19.77 12.96
C LEU A 264 -4.15 -18.79 13.52
N THR A 265 -4.34 -17.50 13.28
CA THR A 265 -3.49 -16.43 13.84
C THR A 265 -3.53 -16.44 15.37
N THR A 266 -4.72 -16.61 15.95
CA THR A 266 -4.90 -16.69 17.41
C THR A 266 -4.22 -17.93 17.97
N CYS A 267 -4.36 -19.09 17.31
CA CYS A 267 -3.66 -20.32 17.71
C CYS A 267 -2.14 -20.13 17.69
N LEU A 268 -1.59 -19.46 16.67
CA LEU A 268 -0.15 -19.18 16.60
C LEU A 268 0.30 -18.24 17.72
N LEU A 269 -0.49 -17.22 18.05
CA LEU A 269 -0.21 -16.31 19.17
C LEU A 269 -0.24 -17.04 20.52
N VAL A 270 -1.24 -17.90 20.74
CA VAL A 270 -1.34 -18.72 21.98
C VAL A 270 -0.17 -19.69 22.07
N TRP A 271 0.18 -20.36 20.97
CA TRP A 271 1.37 -21.22 20.91
C TRP A 271 2.62 -20.46 21.31
N SER A 272 2.83 -19.27 20.74
CA SER A 272 3.96 -18.40 21.07
C SER A 272 3.97 -17.99 22.54
N TYR A 273 2.81 -17.59 23.08
CA TYR A 273 2.67 -17.20 24.49
C TYR A 273 3.05 -18.34 25.44
N VAL A 274 2.53 -19.55 25.19
CA VAL A 274 2.79 -20.71 26.06
C VAL A 274 4.26 -21.11 26.00
N ASN A 275 4.85 -21.22 24.79
CA ASN A 275 6.22 -21.70 24.63
C ASN A 275 7.28 -20.66 25.05
N ALA A 276 6.95 -19.37 25.07
CA ALA A 276 7.85 -18.33 25.55
C ALA A 276 7.79 -18.09 27.07
N GLY A 277 6.93 -18.81 27.80
CA GLY A 277 6.70 -18.57 29.22
C GLY A 277 5.93 -17.28 29.50
N GLY A 278 5.03 -16.91 28.60
CA GLY A 278 4.22 -15.69 28.66
C GLY A 278 4.81 -14.51 27.88
N PHE A 279 4.11 -13.37 27.91
CA PHE A 279 4.54 -12.17 27.19
C PHE A 279 5.73 -11.45 27.84
N GLY A 280 6.02 -11.67 29.12
CA GLY A 280 7.05 -10.93 29.85
C GLY A 280 8.44 -11.01 29.21
N HIS A 281 8.94 -12.23 28.94
CA HIS A 281 10.26 -12.44 28.33
C HIS A 281 10.31 -12.01 26.86
N MET A 282 9.19 -12.17 26.14
CA MET A 282 9.08 -11.79 24.74
C MET A 282 9.06 -10.26 24.55
N LEU A 283 8.31 -9.55 25.40
CA LEU A 283 8.16 -8.09 25.34
C LEU A 283 9.29 -7.34 26.05
N SER A 284 10.16 -8.02 26.81
CA SER A 284 11.33 -7.41 27.43
C SER A 284 12.55 -7.32 26.51
N LEU A 285 12.48 -7.88 25.30
CA LEU A 285 13.53 -7.75 24.30
C LEU A 285 13.77 -6.26 23.96
N SER A 286 14.95 -5.80 24.34
CA SER A 286 15.40 -4.43 24.08
C SER A 286 15.78 -4.24 22.62
N SER A 287 15.73 -2.98 22.16
CA SER A 287 16.18 -2.62 20.82
C SER A 287 17.65 -2.99 20.64
N ARG A 288 17.98 -3.56 19.48
CA ARG A 288 19.38 -3.81 19.06
C ARG A 288 20.02 -2.59 18.40
N LEU A 289 19.25 -1.50 18.27
CA LEU A 289 19.66 -0.27 17.62
C LEU A 289 20.06 0.76 18.67
N THR A 290 21.19 1.45 18.43
CA THR A 290 21.49 2.70 19.13
C THR A 290 20.49 3.80 18.72
N SER A 291 20.41 4.89 19.48
CA SER A 291 19.50 5.99 19.18
C SER A 291 19.71 6.59 17.78
N SER A 292 20.95 6.69 17.29
CA SER A 292 21.22 7.18 15.92
C SER A 292 20.84 6.15 14.86
N GLN A 293 21.17 4.87 15.07
CA GLN A 293 20.82 3.79 14.14
C GLN A 293 19.31 3.62 14.02
N PHE A 294 18.57 3.84 15.11
CA PHE A 294 17.11 3.78 15.11
C PHE A 294 16.51 4.70 14.05
N TRP A 295 16.94 5.97 13.98
CA TRP A 295 16.40 6.93 13.01
C TRP A 295 16.71 6.53 11.56
N SER A 296 17.90 5.96 11.31
CA SER A 296 18.28 5.46 9.99
C SER A 296 17.43 4.27 9.53
N VAL A 297 16.87 3.49 10.46
CA VAL A 297 15.94 2.39 10.16
C VAL A 297 14.49 2.89 10.11
N PHE A 298 14.13 3.81 11.02
CA PHE A 298 12.77 4.28 11.23
C PHE A 298 12.16 4.99 10.01
N PHE A 299 12.86 5.96 9.42
CA PHE A 299 12.34 6.69 8.25
C PHE A 299 12.07 5.79 7.04
N PRO A 300 13.01 4.95 6.57
CA PRO A 300 12.71 4.03 5.48
C PRO A 300 11.69 2.97 5.86
N SER A 301 11.61 2.55 7.13
CA SER A 301 10.55 1.65 7.60
C SER A 301 9.17 2.31 7.58
N ILE A 302 9.04 3.60 7.91
CA ILE A 302 7.78 4.36 7.71
C ILE A 302 7.43 4.40 6.23
N THR A 303 8.36 4.81 5.36
CA THR A 303 8.14 4.86 3.91
C THR A 303 7.68 3.50 3.39
N ALA A 304 8.34 2.41 3.82
CA ALA A 304 7.97 1.05 3.43
C ALA A 304 6.56 0.66 3.89
N ASN A 305 6.18 0.98 5.14
CA ASN A 305 4.85 0.68 5.68
C ASN A 305 3.74 1.47 4.99
N ILE A 306 3.98 2.75 4.68
CA ILE A 306 3.05 3.55 3.88
C ILE A 306 2.89 2.90 2.50
N SER A 307 4.02 2.52 1.89
CA SER A 307 4.04 1.96 0.54
C SER A 307 3.32 0.64 0.46
N PHE A 308 3.45 -0.21 1.49
CA PHE A 308 2.75 -1.50 1.59
C PHE A 308 1.27 -1.37 1.26
N TRP A 309 0.63 -0.29 1.72
CA TRP A 309 -0.79 -0.01 1.48
C TRP A 309 -1.05 1.10 0.45
N ALA A 310 -0.03 1.79 -0.06
CA ALA A 310 -0.17 2.90 -0.99
C ALA A 310 -0.88 2.52 -2.30
N THR A 311 -0.63 1.31 -2.79
CA THR A 311 -1.29 0.78 -3.98
C THR A 311 -2.81 0.72 -3.77
N VAL A 312 -3.25 0.18 -2.64
CA VAL A 312 -4.68 0.13 -2.27
C VAL A 312 -5.21 1.54 -2.02
N ALA A 313 -4.44 2.40 -1.35
CA ALA A 313 -4.86 3.76 -1.03
C ALA A 313 -5.18 4.61 -2.27
N ILE A 314 -4.36 4.50 -3.32
CA ILE A 314 -4.59 5.22 -4.57
C ILE A 314 -5.77 4.63 -5.34
N ASN A 315 -5.96 3.30 -5.28
CA ASN A 315 -7.05 2.59 -5.95
C ASN A 315 -8.31 2.43 -5.11
N ILE A 316 -8.38 3.05 -3.94
CA ILE A 316 -9.53 2.90 -3.06
C ILE A 316 -10.87 3.31 -3.71
N PRO A 317 -10.94 4.20 -4.74
CA PRO A 317 -12.17 4.42 -5.52
C PRO A 317 -12.79 3.15 -6.12
N ASP A 318 -11.99 2.13 -6.42
CA ASP A 318 -12.47 0.84 -6.93
C ASP A 318 -13.39 0.15 -5.91
N PHE A 319 -13.24 0.46 -4.61
CA PHE A 319 -14.08 -0.05 -3.52
C PHE A 319 -15.08 1.00 -3.03
N THR A 320 -14.66 2.25 -2.83
CA THR A 320 -15.49 3.31 -2.21
C THR A 320 -16.64 3.76 -3.11
N ARG A 321 -16.57 3.48 -4.41
CA ARG A 321 -17.69 3.64 -5.34
C ARG A 321 -18.95 2.83 -4.98
N TYR A 322 -18.80 1.77 -4.17
CA TYR A 322 -19.91 0.96 -3.67
C TYR A 322 -20.37 1.38 -2.26
N ALA A 323 -19.76 2.40 -1.65
CA ALA A 323 -20.16 2.90 -0.33
C ALA A 323 -21.50 3.64 -0.38
N LYS A 324 -22.31 3.47 0.66
CA LYS A 324 -23.62 4.16 0.80
C LYS A 324 -23.47 5.67 0.97
N SER A 325 -22.45 6.13 1.69
CA SER A 325 -22.22 7.55 1.98
C SER A 325 -20.75 7.88 2.19
N GLN A 326 -20.40 9.17 2.15
CA GLN A 326 -19.04 9.63 2.48
C GLN A 326 -18.66 9.30 3.93
N HIS A 327 -19.63 9.37 4.84
CA HIS A 327 -19.42 8.99 6.24
C HIS A 327 -19.08 7.50 6.37
N ASP A 328 -19.79 6.63 5.64
CA ASP A 328 -19.48 5.20 5.60
C ASP A 328 -18.07 4.93 5.07
N GLN A 329 -17.66 5.60 3.99
CA GLN A 329 -16.32 5.42 3.45
C GLN A 329 -15.24 5.86 4.46
N ILE A 330 -15.41 7.02 5.11
CA ILE A 330 -14.46 7.54 6.11
C ILE A 330 -14.33 6.57 7.30
N ILE A 331 -15.45 6.14 7.88
CA ILE A 331 -15.45 5.17 8.99
C ILE A 331 -14.84 3.84 8.54
N GLY A 332 -15.17 3.39 7.33
CA GLY A 332 -14.62 2.17 6.75
C GLY A 332 -13.09 2.19 6.68
N GLN A 333 -12.48 3.30 6.26
CA GLN A 333 -11.02 3.40 6.19
C GLN A 333 -10.33 3.42 7.56
N MET A 334 -11.02 3.79 8.64
CA MET A 334 -10.48 3.66 10.00
C MET A 334 -10.18 2.20 10.38
N GLY A 335 -10.78 1.24 9.66
CA GLY A 335 -10.46 -0.18 9.80
C GLY A 335 -8.98 -0.50 9.58
N LEU A 336 -8.31 0.16 8.61
CA LEU A 336 -6.90 -0.10 8.30
C LEU A 336 -5.99 0.06 9.52
N PRO A 337 -5.84 1.25 10.13
CA PRO A 337 -4.90 1.41 11.24
C PRO A 337 -5.25 0.55 12.46
N ILE A 338 -6.53 0.31 12.73
CA ILE A 338 -6.98 -0.50 13.87
C ILE A 338 -6.59 -1.96 13.66
N PHE A 339 -7.02 -2.57 12.55
CA PHE A 339 -6.77 -3.99 12.30
C PHE A 339 -5.30 -4.25 12.01
N MET A 340 -4.64 -3.35 11.26
CA MET A 340 -3.21 -3.45 11.00
C MET A 340 -2.39 -3.33 12.29
N GLY A 341 -2.74 -2.42 13.20
CA GLY A 341 -2.08 -2.30 14.51
C GLY A 341 -2.22 -3.58 15.34
N LEU A 342 -3.43 -4.14 15.42
CA LEU A 342 -3.69 -5.39 16.14
C LEU A 342 -2.94 -6.59 15.53
N PHE A 343 -2.98 -6.74 14.21
CA PHE A 343 -2.30 -7.84 13.54
C PHE A 343 -0.78 -7.70 13.59
N THR A 344 -0.26 -6.47 13.52
CA THR A 344 1.16 -6.16 13.71
C THR A 344 1.62 -6.57 15.09
N PHE A 345 0.83 -6.33 16.14
CA PHE A 345 1.15 -6.85 17.47
C PHE A 345 1.34 -8.36 17.46
N VAL A 346 0.45 -9.11 16.80
CA VAL A 346 0.59 -10.56 16.68
C VAL A 346 1.91 -10.94 15.99
N GLY A 347 2.20 -10.34 14.83
CA GLY A 347 3.44 -10.60 14.09
C GLY A 347 4.69 -10.30 14.90
N LEU A 348 4.72 -9.17 15.61
CA LEU A 348 5.83 -8.76 16.46
C LEU A 348 5.98 -9.63 17.69
N ALA A 349 4.88 -9.97 18.35
CA ALA A 349 4.86 -10.87 19.50
C ALA A 349 5.44 -12.22 19.11
N VAL A 350 4.84 -12.88 18.12
CA VAL A 350 5.29 -14.20 17.67
C VAL A 350 6.74 -14.14 17.15
N THR A 351 7.12 -13.11 16.40
CA THR A 351 8.53 -12.97 15.95
C THR A 351 9.49 -12.80 17.14
N SER A 352 9.14 -11.97 18.13
CA SER A 352 9.96 -11.76 19.32
C SER A 352 10.11 -13.04 20.15
N SER A 353 9.07 -13.88 20.21
CA SER A 353 9.10 -15.11 21.00
C SER A 353 10.06 -16.15 20.42
N THR A 354 10.27 -16.13 19.10
CA THR A 354 11.23 -17.05 18.45
C THR A 354 12.65 -16.88 18.98
N LYS A 355 13.02 -15.66 19.43
CA LYS A 355 14.32 -15.44 20.08
C LYS A 355 14.44 -16.19 21.40
N VAL A 356 13.34 -16.29 22.15
CA VAL A 356 13.26 -17.03 23.42
C VAL A 356 13.18 -18.54 23.17
N ILE A 357 12.35 -18.96 22.22
CA ILE A 357 12.06 -20.38 21.94
C ILE A 357 13.22 -21.07 21.19
N PHE A 358 13.77 -20.41 20.17
CA PHE A 358 14.77 -20.99 19.25
C PHE A 358 16.15 -20.31 19.33
N GLY A 359 16.33 -19.30 20.19
CA GLY A 359 17.59 -18.57 20.32
C GLY A 359 17.89 -17.59 19.18
N ARG A 360 17.03 -17.47 18.16
CA ARG A 360 17.17 -16.57 17.01
C ARG A 360 15.83 -15.98 16.58
N ILE A 361 15.87 -14.79 15.98
CA ILE A 361 14.66 -14.14 15.43
C ILE A 361 14.31 -14.79 14.10
N ILE A 362 13.05 -15.18 13.94
CA ILE A 362 12.49 -15.72 12.69
C ILE A 362 11.31 -14.84 12.30
N SER A 363 11.54 -13.92 11.35
CA SER A 363 10.52 -12.97 10.87
C SER A 363 9.55 -13.59 9.87
N ASN A 364 10.01 -14.59 9.10
CA ASN A 364 9.17 -15.27 8.12
C ASN A 364 8.29 -16.33 8.81
N PRO A 365 6.94 -16.20 8.78
CA PRO A 365 6.04 -17.12 9.48
C PRO A 365 6.05 -18.53 8.88
N ILE A 366 6.39 -18.67 7.59
CA ILE A 366 6.52 -19.95 6.91
C ILE A 366 7.74 -20.69 7.48
N GLN A 367 8.89 -20.01 7.55
CA GLN A 367 10.08 -20.58 8.16
C GLN A 367 9.85 -20.95 9.63
N LEU A 368 9.11 -20.11 10.37
CA LEU A 368 8.71 -20.39 11.74
C LEU A 368 7.91 -21.70 11.84
N LEU A 369 6.86 -21.85 11.04
CA LEU A 369 6.05 -23.07 11.02
C LEU A 369 6.88 -24.31 10.67
N GLY A 370 7.85 -24.17 9.77
CA GLY A 370 8.83 -25.22 9.46
C GLY A 370 9.74 -25.59 10.64
N GLN A 371 10.06 -24.65 11.53
CA GLN A 371 10.87 -24.90 12.73
C GLN A 371 10.06 -25.52 13.88
N ILE A 372 8.78 -25.14 14.03
CA ILE A 372 7.87 -25.78 15.00
C ILE A 372 7.75 -27.28 14.69
N GLY A 373 7.61 -27.61 13.41
CA GLY A 373 7.57 -28.99 12.94
C GLY A 373 6.33 -29.77 13.40
N GLY A 374 6.27 -31.04 13.01
CA GLY A 374 5.16 -31.94 13.28
C GLY A 374 4.08 -31.93 12.19
N LEU A 375 3.38 -33.06 12.03
CA LEU A 375 2.38 -33.24 10.97
C LEU A 375 1.25 -32.21 11.06
N THR A 376 0.70 -31.98 12.25
CA THR A 376 -0.40 -31.03 12.47
C THR A 376 0.00 -29.61 12.10
N THR A 377 1.18 -29.15 12.53
CA THR A 377 1.67 -27.81 12.19
C THR A 377 1.91 -27.67 10.70
N CYS A 378 2.49 -28.69 10.06
CA CYS A 378 2.63 -28.70 8.61
C CYS A 378 1.27 -28.53 7.94
N PHE A 379 0.29 -29.38 8.22
CA PHE A 379 -1.06 -29.29 7.63
C PHE A 379 -1.73 -27.93 7.85
N LEU A 380 -1.67 -27.41 9.08
CA LEU A 380 -2.22 -26.08 9.41
C LEU A 380 -1.48 -24.96 8.68
N ALA A 381 -0.16 -25.08 8.50
CA ALA A 381 0.65 -24.13 7.75
C ALA A 381 0.22 -24.06 6.28
N ILE A 382 0.09 -25.19 5.58
CA ILE A 382 -0.32 -25.14 4.16
C ILE A 382 -1.74 -24.67 4.05
N PHE A 383 -2.66 -25.23 4.84
CA PHE A 383 -4.07 -24.85 4.74
C PHE A 383 -4.23 -23.36 5.06
N GLY A 384 -3.65 -22.89 6.16
CA GLY A 384 -3.70 -21.50 6.58
C GLY A 384 -3.02 -20.52 5.62
N ILE A 385 -1.76 -20.80 5.25
CA ILE A 385 -0.99 -19.94 4.34
C ILE A 385 -1.63 -19.95 2.95
N SER A 386 -1.99 -21.13 2.41
CA SER A 386 -2.63 -21.19 1.09
C SER A 386 -3.95 -20.44 1.08
N LEU A 387 -4.77 -20.59 2.13
CA LEU A 387 -6.02 -19.86 2.25
C LEU A 387 -5.76 -18.34 2.32
N ALA A 388 -4.85 -17.90 3.19
CA ALA A 388 -4.50 -16.49 3.36
C ALA A 388 -3.97 -15.85 2.07
N THR A 389 -3.07 -16.56 1.40
CA THR A 389 -2.44 -16.11 0.17
C THR A 389 -3.43 -16.09 -0.98
N ILE A 390 -4.28 -17.12 -1.13
CA ILE A 390 -5.29 -17.13 -2.21
C ILE A 390 -6.29 -15.99 -2.01
N THR A 391 -6.78 -15.76 -0.80
CA THR A 391 -7.77 -14.72 -0.52
C THR A 391 -7.19 -13.32 -0.73
N THR A 392 -6.03 -13.05 -0.13
CA THR A 392 -5.41 -11.72 -0.17
C THR A 392 -4.94 -11.38 -1.57
N ASN A 393 -4.26 -12.32 -2.23
CA ASN A 393 -3.60 -12.05 -3.49
C ASN A 393 -4.62 -11.76 -4.61
N ILE A 394 -5.72 -12.50 -4.64
CA ILE A 394 -6.72 -12.30 -5.68
C ILE A 394 -7.42 -10.94 -5.49
N ALA A 395 -7.82 -10.62 -4.26
CA ALA A 395 -8.52 -9.37 -3.94
C ALA A 395 -7.65 -8.13 -4.16
N ALA A 396 -6.43 -8.13 -3.60
CA ALA A 396 -5.57 -6.96 -3.57
C ALA A 396 -4.76 -6.77 -4.85
N ASN A 397 -4.32 -7.87 -5.48
CA ASN A 397 -3.25 -7.82 -6.47
C ASN A 397 -3.69 -8.25 -7.87
N VAL A 398 -4.87 -8.86 -8.04
CA VAL A 398 -5.39 -9.21 -9.39
C VAL A 398 -6.39 -8.17 -9.89
N VAL A 399 -7.27 -7.68 -9.02
CA VAL A 399 -8.39 -6.79 -9.42
C VAL A 399 -7.88 -5.50 -10.07
N ALA A 400 -6.97 -4.79 -9.40
CA ALA A 400 -6.46 -3.51 -9.91
C ALA A 400 -5.69 -3.64 -11.24
N PRO A 401 -4.75 -4.59 -11.41
CA PRO A 401 -4.10 -4.80 -12.71
C PRO A 401 -5.06 -5.23 -13.81
N ALA A 402 -6.01 -6.11 -13.52
CA ALA A 402 -7.02 -6.52 -14.49
C ALA A 402 -7.85 -5.32 -14.96
N ASN A 403 -8.35 -4.50 -14.03
CA ASN A 403 -9.11 -3.29 -14.34
C ASN A 403 -8.29 -2.25 -15.12
N ALA A 404 -7.00 -2.10 -14.81
CA ALA A 404 -6.11 -1.21 -15.55
C ALA A 404 -5.92 -1.65 -17.02
N LEU A 405 -5.76 -2.96 -17.26
CA LEU A 405 -5.64 -3.53 -18.61
C LEU A 405 -6.96 -3.44 -19.38
N VAL A 406 -8.09 -3.69 -18.71
CA VAL A 406 -9.42 -3.47 -19.27
C VAL A 406 -9.61 -2.00 -19.65
N ASN A 407 -9.21 -1.05 -18.79
CA ASN A 407 -9.24 0.37 -19.10
C ASN A 407 -8.32 0.74 -20.28
N LEU A 408 -7.16 0.08 -20.43
CA LEU A 408 -6.24 0.31 -21.54
C LEU A 408 -6.86 -0.05 -22.89
N SER A 409 -7.51 -1.21 -22.97
CA SER A 409 -8.17 -1.64 -24.19
C SER A 409 -9.33 -2.59 -23.87
N PRO A 410 -10.55 -2.04 -23.70
CA PRO A 410 -11.73 -2.85 -23.38
C PRO A 410 -12.07 -3.89 -24.46
N LYS A 411 -11.62 -3.66 -25.70
CA LYS A 411 -11.82 -4.59 -26.83
C LYS A 411 -10.90 -5.81 -26.76
N ILE A 412 -9.72 -5.69 -26.16
CA ILE A 412 -8.69 -6.75 -26.12
C ILE A 412 -8.72 -7.49 -24.79
N PHE A 413 -8.82 -6.75 -23.69
CA PHE A 413 -8.71 -7.30 -22.34
C PHE A 413 -10.08 -7.50 -21.72
N THR A 414 -10.31 -8.73 -21.27
CA THR A 414 -11.34 -9.05 -20.27
C THR A 414 -10.67 -9.17 -18.90
N PHE A 415 -11.43 -9.14 -17.82
CA PHE A 415 -10.90 -9.38 -16.47
C PHE A 415 -10.03 -10.64 -16.40
N ARG A 416 -10.50 -11.75 -17.00
CA ARG A 416 -9.74 -13.02 -17.06
C ARG A 416 -8.41 -12.90 -17.79
N ARG A 417 -8.39 -12.25 -18.97
CA ARG A 417 -7.15 -12.03 -19.74
C ARG A 417 -6.18 -11.15 -18.97
N GLY A 418 -6.69 -10.09 -18.32
CA GLY A 418 -5.90 -9.21 -17.48
C GLY A 418 -5.28 -9.94 -16.29
N ALA A 419 -6.06 -10.82 -15.65
CA ALA A 419 -5.59 -11.64 -14.53
C ALA A 419 -4.48 -12.63 -14.93
N ILE A 420 -4.58 -13.27 -16.11
CA ILE A 420 -3.52 -14.16 -16.62
C ILE A 420 -2.23 -13.37 -16.88
N LEU A 421 -2.32 -12.21 -17.53
CA LEU A 421 -1.14 -11.38 -17.77
C LEU A 421 -0.50 -10.91 -16.46
N THR A 422 -1.32 -10.57 -15.46
CA THR A 422 -0.87 -10.23 -14.10
C THR A 422 -0.08 -11.37 -13.48
N ALA A 423 -0.61 -12.59 -13.58
CA ALA A 423 0.02 -13.78 -13.05
C ALA A 423 1.37 -14.09 -13.74
N LEU A 424 1.44 -13.95 -15.07
CA LEU A 424 2.67 -14.15 -15.84
C LEU A 424 3.73 -13.10 -15.50
N LEU A 425 3.35 -11.83 -15.43
CA LEU A 425 4.26 -10.75 -15.04
C LEU A 425 4.76 -10.93 -13.60
N GLY A 426 3.95 -11.50 -12.69
CA GLY A 426 4.39 -11.83 -11.34
C GLY A 426 5.59 -12.78 -11.29
N ILE A 427 5.74 -13.69 -12.26
CA ILE A 427 6.94 -14.54 -12.38
C ILE A 427 8.17 -13.69 -12.77
N ALA A 428 7.99 -12.75 -13.70
CA ALA A 428 9.06 -11.89 -14.20
C ALA A 428 9.64 -10.95 -13.13
N PHE A 429 8.87 -10.63 -12.09
CA PHE A 429 9.35 -9.87 -10.92
C PHE A 429 10.34 -10.62 -10.03
N GLN A 430 10.50 -11.94 -10.22
CA GLN A 430 11.42 -12.77 -9.45
C GLN A 430 11.23 -12.59 -7.92
N PRO A 431 10.01 -12.85 -7.40
CA PRO A 431 9.64 -12.54 -6.01
C PRO A 431 10.56 -13.17 -4.95
N TRP A 432 11.14 -14.34 -5.25
CA TRP A 432 12.12 -15.01 -4.38
C TRP A 432 13.37 -14.17 -4.11
N ARG A 433 13.76 -13.30 -5.05
CA ARG A 433 14.87 -12.35 -4.82
C ARG A 433 14.45 -11.23 -3.89
N LEU A 434 13.22 -10.75 -4.03
CA LEU A 434 12.67 -9.66 -3.22
C LEU A 434 12.46 -10.09 -1.76
N LEU A 435 12.03 -11.33 -1.52
CA LEU A 435 11.79 -11.91 -0.19
C LEU A 435 13.03 -12.59 0.44
N ARG A 436 14.21 -12.51 -0.18
CA ARG A 436 15.43 -13.16 0.32
C ARG A 436 15.87 -12.68 1.70
N SER A 437 15.57 -11.42 2.04
CA SER A 437 15.88 -10.84 3.34
C SER A 437 14.88 -9.74 3.71
N SER A 438 14.76 -9.45 5.01
CA SER A 438 13.96 -8.32 5.52
C SER A 438 14.39 -6.99 4.89
N GLU A 439 15.70 -6.83 4.65
CA GLU A 439 16.25 -5.63 4.00
C GLU A 439 15.80 -5.51 2.54
N SER A 440 15.86 -6.59 1.77
CA SER A 440 15.40 -6.60 0.38
C SER A 440 13.90 -6.31 0.29
N PHE A 441 13.11 -6.93 1.18
CA PHE A 441 11.68 -6.69 1.22
C PHE A 441 11.34 -5.24 1.59
N VAL A 442 11.87 -4.74 2.70
CA VAL A 442 11.54 -3.40 3.20
C VAL A 442 12.17 -2.31 2.35
N TYR A 443 13.49 -2.38 2.10
CA TYR A 443 14.23 -1.26 1.51
C TYR A 443 14.42 -1.35 0.00
N THR A 444 14.27 -2.51 -0.63
CA THR A 444 14.35 -2.62 -2.10
C THR A 444 12.97 -2.65 -2.72
N TRP A 445 12.07 -3.51 -2.24
CA TRP A 445 10.71 -3.62 -2.77
C TRP A 445 9.82 -2.45 -2.33
N LEU A 446 9.50 -2.37 -1.03
CA LEU A 446 8.49 -1.42 -0.53
C LEU A 446 8.90 0.03 -0.72
N VAL A 447 10.12 0.41 -0.32
CA VAL A 447 10.64 1.76 -0.57
C VAL A 447 10.81 2.03 -2.07
N GLY A 448 11.24 1.04 -2.84
CA GLY A 448 11.51 1.18 -4.28
C GLY A 448 10.27 1.64 -5.06
N TYR A 449 9.15 0.93 -4.94
CA TYR A 449 7.95 1.32 -5.69
C TYR A 449 7.22 2.53 -5.10
N SER A 450 7.55 2.94 -3.86
CA SER A 450 7.02 4.18 -3.27
C SER A 450 7.32 5.41 -4.13
N ALA A 451 8.45 5.39 -4.84
CA ALA A 451 8.88 6.39 -5.79
C ALA A 451 7.86 6.59 -6.93
N ILE A 452 7.08 5.56 -7.25
CA ILE A 452 6.09 5.55 -8.32
C ILE A 452 4.70 5.87 -7.76
N MET A 453 4.36 5.33 -6.57
CA MET A 453 3.04 5.54 -5.96
C MET A 453 2.87 6.94 -5.37
N GLY A 454 3.89 7.45 -4.68
CA GLY A 454 3.89 8.81 -4.13
C GLY A 454 3.46 9.85 -5.16
N PRO A 455 4.15 10.00 -6.31
CA PRO A 455 3.85 11.06 -7.26
C PRO A 455 2.51 10.88 -7.97
N ILE A 456 2.05 9.65 -8.20
CA ILE A 456 0.69 9.41 -8.72
C ILE A 456 -0.36 9.95 -7.74
N GLY A 457 -0.24 9.58 -6.45
CA GLY A 457 -1.14 10.07 -5.42
C GLY A 457 -1.10 11.59 -5.27
N GLY A 458 0.10 12.17 -5.28
CA GLY A 458 0.31 13.62 -5.20
C GLY A 458 -0.35 14.39 -6.34
N VAL A 459 -0.17 13.93 -7.58
CA VAL A 459 -0.78 14.55 -8.76
C VAL A 459 -2.30 14.44 -8.71
N VAL A 460 -2.86 13.25 -8.46
CA VAL A 460 -4.32 13.03 -8.44
C VAL A 460 -4.98 13.86 -7.35
N LEU A 461 -4.40 13.93 -6.15
CA LEU A 461 -4.99 14.69 -5.04
C LEU A 461 -4.87 16.19 -5.25
N ALA A 462 -3.72 16.69 -5.73
CA ALA A 462 -3.56 18.11 -6.07
C ALA A 462 -4.54 18.52 -7.18
N ASP A 463 -4.70 17.69 -8.20
CA ASP A 463 -5.63 17.92 -9.30
C ASP A 463 -7.08 17.99 -8.83
N TYR A 464 -7.53 17.02 -8.05
CA TYR A 464 -8.91 16.95 -7.61
C TYR A 464 -9.26 18.03 -6.58
N TYR A 465 -8.43 18.24 -5.55
CA TYR A 465 -8.76 19.17 -4.46
C TYR A 465 -8.33 20.62 -4.72
N LEU A 466 -7.15 20.85 -5.30
CA LEU A 466 -6.61 22.20 -5.43
C LEU A 466 -6.98 22.86 -6.75
N ILE A 467 -6.92 22.12 -7.86
CA ILE A 467 -7.21 22.64 -9.20
C ILE A 467 -8.71 22.60 -9.48
N LYS A 468 -9.32 21.41 -9.37
CA LYS A 468 -10.73 21.18 -9.72
C LYS A 468 -11.70 21.42 -8.56
N ARG A 469 -11.19 21.70 -7.36
CA ARG A 469 -11.97 22.03 -6.15
C ARG A 469 -13.11 21.04 -5.89
N THR A 470 -12.83 19.76 -6.04
CA THR A 470 -13.75 18.62 -5.87
C THR A 470 -14.88 18.50 -6.90
N HIS A 471 -14.92 19.34 -7.94
CA HIS A 471 -15.92 19.29 -9.00
C HIS A 471 -15.40 18.58 -10.25
N LEU A 472 -16.06 17.48 -10.64
CA LEU A 472 -15.79 16.74 -11.88
C LEU A 472 -17.05 16.73 -12.78
N SER A 473 -16.87 17.01 -14.06
CA SER A 473 -17.81 16.62 -15.11
C SER A 473 -17.72 15.11 -15.30
N VAL A 474 -18.76 14.35 -14.93
CA VAL A 474 -18.73 12.88 -15.05
C VAL A 474 -18.83 12.47 -16.51
N ASN A 475 -19.70 13.11 -17.28
CA ASN A 475 -19.89 12.82 -18.70
C ASN A 475 -18.57 12.96 -19.49
N ASP A 476 -17.80 14.01 -19.23
CA ASP A 476 -16.53 14.21 -19.93
C ASP A 476 -15.48 13.15 -19.60
N LEU A 477 -15.57 12.44 -18.46
CA LEU A 477 -14.67 11.32 -18.14
C LEU A 477 -14.89 10.11 -19.07
N TYR A 478 -16.02 10.08 -19.77
CA TYR A 478 -16.41 9.03 -20.71
C TYR A 478 -16.54 9.56 -22.15
N SER A 479 -16.02 10.76 -22.44
CA SER A 479 -16.05 11.37 -23.77
C SER A 479 -14.65 11.49 -24.35
N ARG A 480 -14.51 11.25 -25.66
CA ARG A 480 -13.31 11.61 -26.45
C ARG A 480 -13.43 12.94 -27.19
N SER A 481 -14.49 13.72 -26.92
CA SER A 481 -14.70 15.02 -27.56
C SER A 481 -13.50 15.93 -27.34
N VAL A 482 -13.06 16.59 -28.40
CA VAL A 482 -11.99 17.60 -28.35
C VAL A 482 -12.35 18.81 -27.48
N TYR A 483 -13.65 19.00 -27.22
CA TYR A 483 -14.21 20.05 -26.37
C TYR A 483 -14.45 19.59 -24.93
N GLY A 484 -14.24 18.31 -24.61
CA GLY A 484 -14.44 17.77 -23.27
C GLY A 484 -13.38 18.25 -22.28
N ALA A 485 -13.77 18.42 -21.01
CA ALA A 485 -12.92 18.98 -19.96
C ALA A 485 -11.58 18.24 -19.73
N TYR A 486 -11.49 16.95 -20.10
CA TYR A 486 -10.29 16.12 -19.89
C TYR A 486 -9.61 15.68 -21.19
N TYR A 487 -9.93 16.34 -22.31
CA TYR A 487 -9.24 16.09 -23.56
C TYR A 487 -7.79 16.61 -23.54
N TYR A 488 -7.52 17.75 -22.89
CA TYR A 488 -6.18 18.34 -22.84
C TYR A 488 -5.49 18.40 -24.22
N TYR A 489 -4.19 18.10 -24.30
CA TYR A 489 -3.48 17.99 -25.57
C TYR A 489 -3.58 16.55 -26.08
N LYS A 490 -4.49 16.30 -27.03
CA LYS A 490 -4.70 14.97 -27.67
C LYS A 490 -4.98 13.83 -26.68
N GLY A 491 -5.68 14.12 -25.58
CA GLY A 491 -5.97 13.18 -24.50
C GLY A 491 -4.92 13.12 -23.38
N PHE A 492 -3.87 13.95 -23.42
CA PHE A 492 -2.78 13.94 -22.45
C PHE A 492 -2.66 15.27 -21.70
N ASN A 493 -2.75 15.21 -20.38
CA ASN A 493 -2.35 16.32 -19.52
C ASN A 493 -0.83 16.32 -19.34
N VAL A 494 -0.14 17.09 -20.19
CA VAL A 494 1.32 17.20 -20.17
C VAL A 494 1.83 17.69 -18.80
N ALA A 495 1.10 18.55 -18.10
CA ALA A 495 1.52 19.04 -16.78
C ALA A 495 1.58 17.89 -15.76
N ALA A 496 0.56 17.04 -15.72
CA ALA A 496 0.50 15.87 -14.84
C ALA A 496 1.60 14.85 -15.15
N ILE A 497 1.89 14.60 -16.43
CA ILE A 497 2.93 13.66 -16.86
C ILE A 497 4.32 14.17 -16.49
N VAL A 498 4.60 15.47 -16.74
CA VAL A 498 5.87 16.09 -16.35
C VAL A 498 6.03 16.08 -14.83
N ALA A 499 4.97 16.39 -14.08
CA ALA A 499 4.99 16.33 -12.63
C ALA A 499 5.26 14.92 -12.08
N LEU A 500 4.65 13.89 -12.69
CA LEU A 500 4.92 12.49 -12.36
C LEU A 500 6.40 12.13 -12.60
N LEU A 501 6.94 12.45 -13.78
CA LEU A 501 8.32 12.11 -14.14
C LEU A 501 9.33 12.82 -13.23
N LEU A 502 9.13 14.12 -12.99
CA LEU A 502 9.99 14.90 -12.10
C LEU A 502 9.80 14.52 -10.62
N GLY A 503 8.65 13.95 -10.24
CA GLY A 503 8.44 13.34 -8.92
C GLY A 503 9.29 12.08 -8.69
N ILE A 504 9.47 11.27 -9.74
CA ILE A 504 10.24 10.01 -9.69
C ILE A 504 11.76 10.29 -9.75
N LEU A 505 12.17 11.26 -10.58
CA LEU A 505 13.57 11.47 -10.94
C LEU A 505 14.55 11.63 -9.75
N PRO A 506 14.24 12.40 -8.67
CA PRO A 506 15.13 12.56 -7.53
C PRO A 506 15.40 11.27 -6.75
N VAL A 507 14.49 10.29 -6.82
CA VAL A 507 14.58 9.02 -6.10
C VAL A 507 15.44 8.01 -6.84
N LEU A 508 15.52 8.13 -8.17
CA LEU A 508 16.15 7.14 -9.04
C LEU A 508 17.62 6.85 -8.68
N PRO A 509 18.50 7.82 -8.37
CA PRO A 509 19.88 7.52 -8.01
C PRO A 509 19.99 6.65 -6.76
N GLY A 510 19.22 6.95 -5.71
CA GLY A 510 19.22 6.14 -4.48
C GLY A 510 18.66 4.73 -4.69
N PHE A 511 17.64 4.58 -5.56
CA PHE A 511 17.15 3.27 -5.97
C PHE A 511 18.23 2.47 -6.72
N LEU A 512 18.89 3.06 -7.71
CA LEU A 512 19.95 2.42 -8.49
C LEU A 512 21.13 1.97 -7.64
N TRP A 513 21.49 2.76 -6.62
CA TRP A 513 22.46 2.36 -5.60
C TRP A 513 21.95 1.17 -4.78
N LYS A 514 20.70 1.22 -4.33
CA LYS A 514 20.11 0.16 -3.49
C LYS A 514 20.05 -1.19 -4.21
N VAL A 515 19.76 -1.20 -5.51
CA VAL A 515 19.75 -2.44 -6.32
C VAL A 515 21.13 -2.86 -6.82
N GLY A 516 22.20 -2.13 -6.46
CA GLY A 516 23.58 -2.46 -6.80
C GLY A 516 24.00 -2.14 -8.24
N ILE A 517 23.21 -1.34 -8.97
CA ILE A 517 23.57 -0.87 -10.32
C ILE A 517 24.57 0.29 -10.23
N ALA A 518 24.38 1.19 -9.27
CA ALA A 518 25.34 2.26 -8.96
C ALA A 518 26.20 1.86 -7.75
N SER A 519 27.52 2.05 -7.85
CA SER A 519 28.46 1.70 -6.77
C SER A 519 28.40 2.64 -5.57
N SER A 520 28.13 3.93 -5.81
CA SER A 520 27.94 4.94 -4.77
C SER A 520 27.05 6.07 -5.27
N VAL A 521 26.36 6.73 -4.35
CA VAL A 521 25.62 7.97 -4.59
C VAL A 521 25.84 8.92 -3.42
N PRO A 522 25.79 10.24 -3.64
CA PRO A 522 25.78 11.22 -2.56
C PRO A 522 24.68 10.94 -1.51
N ASP A 523 24.97 11.19 -0.24
CA ASP A 523 24.07 10.90 0.90
C ASP A 523 22.68 11.51 0.74
N VAL A 524 22.58 12.66 0.06
CA VAL A 524 21.29 13.30 -0.25
C VAL A 524 20.36 12.37 -1.02
N PHE A 525 20.85 11.56 -1.96
CA PHE A 525 20.03 10.63 -2.71
C PHE A 525 19.62 9.40 -1.90
N VAL A 526 20.43 9.01 -0.91
CA VAL A 526 20.05 7.97 0.06
C VAL A 526 18.93 8.46 0.95
N VAL A 527 19.02 9.69 1.46
CA VAL A 527 17.95 10.33 2.25
C VAL A 527 16.69 10.49 1.42
N ILE A 528 16.81 10.93 0.15
CA ILE A 528 15.67 11.05 -0.75
C ILE A 528 15.00 9.69 -0.96
N TYR A 529 15.78 8.64 -1.22
CA TYR A 529 15.27 7.30 -1.41
C TYR A 529 14.57 6.75 -0.16
N ASN A 530 15.18 6.89 1.01
CA ASN A 530 14.58 6.46 2.28
C ASN A 530 13.27 7.18 2.60
N ASN A 531 13.03 8.35 2.03
CA ASN A 531 11.81 9.16 2.19
C ASN A 531 11.03 9.30 0.87
N ALA A 532 11.21 8.36 -0.06
CA ALA A 532 10.73 8.46 -1.43
C ALA A 532 9.23 8.74 -1.54
N TRP A 533 8.40 8.11 -0.70
CA TRP A 533 6.97 8.39 -0.64
C TRP A 533 6.68 9.89 -0.45
N PHE A 534 7.23 10.49 0.60
CA PHE A 534 6.94 11.87 0.97
C PHE A 534 7.46 12.85 -0.08
N ILE A 535 8.72 12.67 -0.48
CA ILE A 535 9.37 13.59 -1.42
C ILE A 535 8.66 13.53 -2.76
N SER A 536 8.43 12.35 -3.32
CA SER A 536 7.77 12.24 -4.62
C SER A 536 6.30 12.65 -4.57
N PHE A 537 5.58 12.35 -3.49
CA PHE A 537 4.18 12.75 -3.32
C PHE A 537 4.01 14.27 -3.29
N PHE A 538 4.71 14.94 -2.37
CA PHE A 538 4.55 16.40 -2.23
C PHE A 538 5.17 17.14 -3.41
N PHE A 539 6.33 16.71 -3.92
CA PHE A 539 6.98 17.38 -5.04
C PHE A 539 6.15 17.29 -6.32
N ALA A 540 5.65 16.11 -6.68
CA ALA A 540 4.81 15.95 -7.88
C ALA A 540 3.46 16.67 -7.75
N GLY A 541 2.81 16.58 -6.58
CA GLY A 541 1.55 17.29 -6.35
C GLY A 541 1.71 18.81 -6.46
N PHE A 542 2.75 19.36 -5.82
CA PHE A 542 3.06 20.79 -5.89
C PHE A 542 3.42 21.24 -7.30
N LEU A 543 4.25 20.47 -8.02
CA LEU A 543 4.64 20.78 -9.38
C LEU A 543 3.44 20.74 -10.34
N HIS A 544 2.55 19.74 -10.21
CA HIS A 544 1.33 19.66 -11.01
C HIS A 544 0.40 20.85 -10.75
N TRP A 545 0.24 21.22 -9.47
CA TRP A 545 -0.53 22.38 -9.07
C TRP A 545 -0.01 23.66 -9.75
N ILE A 546 1.29 23.94 -9.65
CA ILE A 546 1.93 25.10 -10.28
C ILE A 546 1.74 25.09 -11.80
N LEU A 547 2.10 23.99 -12.47
CA LEU A 547 2.06 23.89 -13.93
C LEU A 547 0.64 24.04 -14.49
N SER A 548 -0.37 23.59 -13.72
CA SER A 548 -1.77 23.70 -14.12
C SER A 548 -2.36 25.08 -13.81
N SER A 549 -1.99 25.70 -12.67
CA SER A 549 -2.44 27.05 -12.31
C SER A 549 -1.99 28.11 -13.31
N PHE A 550 -0.83 27.95 -13.94
CA PHE A 550 -0.37 28.86 -15.01
C PHE A 550 -1.09 28.65 -16.35
N ARG A 551 -1.74 27.49 -16.55
CA ARG A 551 -2.45 27.16 -17.79
C ARG A 551 -3.94 27.46 -17.75
N SER A 552 -4.53 27.51 -16.56
CA SER A 552 -5.91 27.93 -16.38
C SER A 552 -6.06 29.39 -16.81
N LYS A 553 -6.47 29.63 -18.06
CA LYS A 553 -7.29 30.81 -18.35
C LYS A 553 -8.53 30.72 -17.45
N PRO A 554 -9.06 31.83 -16.93
CA PRO A 554 -10.26 31.80 -16.10
C PRO A 554 -11.42 31.26 -16.95
N ASP A 555 -11.79 30.00 -16.73
CA ASP A 555 -12.97 29.44 -17.38
C ASP A 555 -14.22 30.09 -16.77
N LYS A 556 -15.08 30.55 -17.67
CA LYS A 556 -16.42 31.02 -17.42
C LYS A 556 -17.23 29.91 -16.76
N TYR A 557 -17.20 29.85 -15.45
CA TYR A 557 -18.35 29.36 -14.69
C TYR A 557 -19.40 30.48 -14.72
N ASP A 558 -20.00 30.72 -15.88
CA ASP A 558 -21.24 31.48 -15.94
C ASP A 558 -22.30 30.61 -15.23
N VAL A 559 -22.62 31.05 -14.02
CA VAL A 559 -23.82 30.63 -13.29
C VAL A 559 -25.01 31.07 -14.14
N GLY A 560 -25.41 30.23 -15.08
CA GLY A 560 -26.68 30.35 -15.78
C GLY A 560 -27.80 30.12 -14.77
N GLY A 561 -28.30 31.21 -14.19
CA GLY A 561 -29.45 31.14 -13.29
C GLY A 561 -29.56 32.32 -12.32
N GLU A 562 -29.69 33.54 -12.83
CA GLU A 562 -30.38 34.67 -12.16
C GLU A 562 -30.27 35.94 -13.03
N SER A 563 -31.17 36.12 -14.01
CA SER A 563 -31.43 37.45 -14.62
C SER A 563 -32.73 37.52 -15.43
N LEU A 564 -33.81 36.84 -15.02
CA LEU A 564 -35.13 36.99 -15.64
C LEU A 564 -36.26 37.29 -14.65
N LEU A 565 -36.03 38.23 -13.72
CA LEU A 565 -37.11 38.91 -12.98
C LEU A 565 -36.75 40.38 -12.75
N SER A 566 -36.73 41.15 -13.83
CA SER A 566 -36.73 42.62 -13.78
C SER A 566 -37.19 43.21 -15.13
N SER A 567 -38.39 42.86 -15.58
CA SER A 567 -39.12 43.68 -16.55
C SER A 567 -40.60 43.27 -16.63
N SER A 568 -41.41 43.73 -15.68
CA SER A 568 -42.81 44.08 -15.95
C SER A 568 -43.18 45.30 -15.10
N LYS A 569 -43.08 46.47 -15.71
CA LYS A 569 -43.97 47.59 -15.43
C LYS A 569 -44.89 47.73 -16.63
#